data_AF-A0AA86J4A8-F1
#
_entry.id   AF-A0AA86J4A8-F1
#
_cell.length_a   1.000
_cell.length_b   1.000
_cell.length_c   1.000
_cell.angle_alpha   90.00
_cell.angle_beta   90.00
_cell.angle_gamma   90.00
#
_symmetry.space_group_name_H-M   'P 1'
#
loop_
_entity.id
_entity.type
_entity.pdbx_description
1 polymer ?
#
loop_
_entity_poly.entity_id
_entity_poly.type
_entity_poly.pdbx_seq_one_letter_code
_entity_poly.pdbx_strand_id
1 'polypeptide(L)'
;MSGVQFAARLGVTPPRVTALERDELSGAVTMKTMRQAAEALDCVFLYALVPRTSLEETIRRQAEAVARERLLRVSHTMMLESQQLSEEEMKQALDAAVEELVRTMPKDLWSKAP
;
A
#
# COMPACT_ATOMS: atom_id res chain seq x y z
N MET A 1 -9.87 9.45 33.05
CA MET A 1 -9.02 8.53 33.85
C MET A 1 -7.65 9.16 33.98
N SER A 2 -7.04 9.20 35.17
CA SER A 2 -5.68 9.73 35.35
C SER A 2 -4.63 8.71 34.90
N GLY A 3 -3.39 9.15 34.62
CA GLY A 3 -2.29 8.24 34.28
C GLY A 3 -1.99 7.20 35.38
N VAL A 4 -2.22 7.54 36.64
CA VAL A 4 -2.12 6.61 37.78
C VAL A 4 -3.21 5.54 37.74
N GLN A 5 -4.45 5.92 37.43
CA GLN A 5 -5.55 4.97 37.26
C GLN A 5 -5.35 4.08 36.04
N PHE A 6 -4.79 4.62 34.95
CA PHE A 6 -4.46 3.85 33.77
C PHE A 6 -3.34 2.83 34.05
N ALA A 7 -2.28 3.26 34.74
CA ALA A 7 -1.19 2.37 35.17
C ALA A 7 -1.71 1.20 36.00
N ALA A 8 -2.64 1.47 36.93
CA ALA A 8 -3.29 0.44 37.73
C ALA A 8 -4.09 -0.55 36.87
N ARG A 9 -4.89 -0.07 35.89
CA ARG A 9 -5.63 -0.95 34.97
C ARG A 9 -4.72 -1.76 34.05
N LEU A 10 -3.59 -1.19 33.64
CA LEU A 10 -2.59 -1.84 32.79
C LEU A 10 -1.66 -2.78 33.58
N GLY A 11 -1.70 -2.76 34.90
CA GLY A 11 -0.84 -3.57 35.77
C GLY A 11 0.63 -3.12 35.77
N VAL A 12 0.88 -1.82 35.56
CA VAL A 12 2.24 -1.25 35.49
C VAL A 12 2.40 -0.07 36.45
N THR A 13 3.63 0.43 36.59
CA THR A 13 3.91 1.62 37.40
C THR A 13 3.50 2.91 36.67
N PRO A 14 3.11 3.99 37.37
CA PRO A 14 2.76 5.26 36.72
C PRO A 14 3.84 5.83 35.79
N PRO A 15 5.15 5.78 36.10
CA PRO A 15 6.19 6.21 35.15
C PRO A 15 6.22 5.39 33.86
N ARG A 16 5.79 4.13 33.88
CA ARG A 16 5.71 3.29 32.67
C ARG A 16 4.65 3.78 31.70
N VAL A 17 3.56 4.36 32.20
CA VAL A 17 2.53 5.01 31.37
C VAL A 17 3.09 6.26 30.70
N THR A 18 3.81 7.10 31.43
CA THR A 18 4.46 8.29 30.83
C THR A 18 5.50 7.89 29.77
N ALA A 19 6.26 6.82 30.01
CA ALA A 19 7.17 6.27 29.01
C ALA A 19 6.42 5.72 27.79
N LEU A 20 5.30 5.02 28.01
CA LEU A 20 4.44 4.52 26.94
C LEU A 20 3.92 5.64 26.04
N GLU A 21 3.40 6.72 26.62
CA GLU A 21 2.90 7.90 25.88
C GLU A 21 4.01 8.56 25.04
N ARG A 22 5.24 8.63 25.58
CA ARG A 22 6.40 9.14 24.85
C ARG A 22 6.86 8.19 23.73
N ASP A 23 6.84 6.89 23.98
CA ASP A 23 7.20 5.86 23.01
C ASP A 23 6.17 5.81 21.86
N GLU A 24 4.89 6.10 22.14
CA GLU A 24 3.85 6.22 21.12
C GLU A 24 4.13 7.36 20.15
N LEU A 25 4.44 8.56 20.65
CA LEU A 25 4.77 9.72 19.82
C LEU A 25 6.00 9.51 18.93
N SER A 26 6.98 8.75 19.42
CA SER A 26 8.20 8.42 18.66
C SER A 26 8.03 7.21 17.74
N GLY A 27 6.92 6.47 17.84
CA GLY A 27 6.69 5.22 17.12
C GLY A 27 7.52 4.03 17.65
N ALA A 28 8.19 4.18 18.79
CA ALA A 28 8.96 3.11 19.44
C ALA A 28 8.05 2.08 20.16
N VAL A 29 6.78 2.44 20.39
CA VAL A 29 5.82 1.53 21.04
C VAL A 29 5.58 0.29 20.16
N THR A 30 5.58 -0.88 20.80
CA THR A 30 5.29 -2.12 20.08
C THR A 30 3.78 -2.33 19.92
N MET A 31 3.40 -3.04 18.86
CA MET A 31 2.00 -3.47 18.64
C MET A 31 1.43 -4.28 19.81
N LYS A 32 2.28 -5.04 20.51
CA LYS A 32 1.87 -5.78 21.71
C LYS A 32 1.45 -4.82 22.82
N THR A 33 2.22 -3.76 23.05
CA THR A 33 1.93 -2.76 24.07
C THR A 33 0.67 -1.98 23.75
N MET A 34 0.46 -1.59 22.48
CA MET A 34 -0.78 -0.92 22.06
C MET A 34 -2.02 -1.79 22.24
N ARG A 35 -1.91 -3.11 21.97
CA ARG A 35 -2.99 -4.06 22.29
C ARG A 35 -3.28 -4.11 23.79
N GLN A 36 -2.25 -4.22 24.64
CA GLN A 36 -2.43 -4.26 26.10
C GLN A 36 -3.07 -2.97 26.64
N ALA A 37 -2.68 -1.82 26.10
CA ALA A 37 -3.28 -0.53 26.42
C ALA A 37 -4.77 -0.50 26.05
N ALA A 38 -5.12 -0.98 24.86
CA ALA A 38 -6.50 -1.04 24.41
C ALA A 38 -7.36 -1.97 25.27
N GLU A 39 -6.88 -3.19 25.58
CA GLU A 39 -7.56 -4.12 26.50
C GLU A 39 -7.80 -3.49 27.89
N ALA A 40 -6.79 -2.81 28.44
CA ALA A 40 -6.92 -2.12 29.72
C ALA A 40 -7.97 -1.00 29.69
N LEU A 41 -8.21 -0.41 28.51
CA LEU A 41 -9.22 0.62 28.26
C LEU A 41 -10.58 0.07 27.85
N ASP A 42 -10.75 -1.26 27.77
CA ASP A 42 -11.94 -1.90 27.18
C ASP A 42 -12.18 -1.43 25.73
N CYS A 43 -11.10 -1.43 24.95
CA CYS A 43 -11.04 -0.94 23.58
C CYS A 43 -10.39 -1.98 22.65
N VAL A 44 -10.66 -1.86 21.35
CA VAL A 44 -10.00 -2.67 20.32
C VAL A 44 -8.90 -1.84 19.65
N PHE A 45 -7.68 -2.39 19.62
CA PHE A 45 -6.59 -1.79 18.86
C PHE A 45 -6.65 -2.22 17.39
N LEU A 46 -6.83 -1.24 16.50
CA LEU A 46 -6.86 -1.45 15.05
C LEU A 46 -5.54 -1.00 14.41
N TYR A 47 -4.94 -1.89 13.61
CA TYR A 47 -3.79 -1.58 12.77
C TYR A 47 -4.13 -1.84 11.31
N ALA A 48 -4.19 -0.79 10.51
CA ALA A 48 -4.62 -0.86 9.14
C ALA A 48 -3.68 -0.08 8.23
N LEU A 49 -3.41 -0.65 7.06
CA LEU A 49 -2.84 0.08 5.93
C LEU A 49 -4.00 0.56 5.07
N VAL A 50 -4.23 1.88 5.04
CA VAL A 50 -5.27 2.49 4.23
C VAL A 50 -4.63 3.02 2.95
N PRO A 51 -5.05 2.54 1.76
CA PRO A 51 -4.50 3.05 0.50
C PRO A 51 -4.86 4.53 0.34
N ARG A 52 -3.94 5.32 -0.25
CA ARG A 52 -4.14 6.77 -0.49
C ARG A 52 -5.20 7.04 -1.56
N THR A 53 -5.51 6.04 -2.38
CA THR A 53 -6.47 6.07 -3.48
C THR A 53 -7.33 4.81 -3.42
N SER A 54 -8.28 4.65 -4.35
CA SER A 54 -9.05 3.41 -4.45
C SER A 54 -8.15 2.23 -4.84
N LEU A 55 -8.57 1.02 -4.46
CA LEU A 55 -7.90 -0.22 -4.89
C LEU A 55 -7.91 -0.31 -6.42
N GLU A 56 -9.02 0.05 -7.06
CA GLU A 56 -9.17 0.10 -8.51
C GLU A 56 -8.13 1.03 -9.16
N GLU A 57 -7.96 2.24 -8.63
CA GLU A 57 -6.95 3.18 -9.13
C GLU A 57 -5.53 2.64 -8.94
N THR A 58 -5.28 1.97 -7.81
CA THR A 58 -3.98 1.34 -7.53
C THR A 58 -3.65 0.26 -8.56
N ILE A 59 -4.62 -0.61 -8.87
CA ILE A 59 -4.47 -1.67 -9.88
C ILE A 59 -4.30 -1.06 -11.26
N ARG A 60 -5.11 -0.06 -11.62
CA ARG A 60 -5.05 0.59 -12.93
C ARG A 60 -3.72 1.28 -13.17
N ARG A 61 -3.17 2.00 -12.18
CA ARG A 61 -1.84 2.61 -12.26
C ARG A 61 -0.74 1.58 -12.49
N GLN A 62 -0.81 0.45 -11.78
CA GLN A 62 0.16 -0.64 -11.99
C GLN A 62 0.01 -1.26 -13.38
N ALA A 63 -1.21 -1.50 -13.83
CA ALA A 63 -1.49 -2.01 -15.18
C ALA A 63 -0.96 -1.06 -16.26
N GLU A 64 -1.14 0.26 -16.11
CA GLU A 64 -0.55 1.27 -16.99
C GLU A 64 0.97 1.21 -17.02
N ALA A 65 1.63 1.11 -15.87
CA ALA A 65 3.09 1.01 -15.79
C ALA A 65 3.60 -0.24 -16.53
N VAL A 66 2.99 -1.40 -16.28
CA VAL A 66 3.36 -2.68 -16.91
C VAL A 66 3.04 -2.67 -18.41
N ALA A 67 1.89 -2.15 -18.82
CA ALA A 67 1.51 -2.07 -20.23
C ALA A 67 2.45 -1.16 -21.03
N ARG A 68 2.82 0.01 -20.47
CA ARG A 68 3.81 0.91 -21.08
C ARG A 68 5.17 0.21 -21.25
N GLU A 69 5.65 -0.48 -20.23
CA GLU A 69 6.92 -1.21 -20.32
C GLU A 69 6.88 -2.30 -21.39
N ARG A 70 5.80 -3.09 -21.43
CA ARG A 70 5.60 -4.15 -22.45
C ARG A 70 5.55 -3.55 -23.86
N LEU A 71 4.82 -2.46 -24.06
CA LEU A 71 4.71 -1.79 -25.36
C LEU A 71 6.03 -1.15 -25.80
N LEU A 72 6.81 -0.56 -24.89
CA LEU A 72 8.15 -0.05 -25.23
C LEU A 72 9.08 -1.16 -25.74
N ARG A 73 9.01 -2.35 -25.14
CA ARG A 73 9.82 -3.50 -25.60
C ARG A 73 9.41 -3.96 -27.00
N VAL A 74 8.10 -3.97 -27.27
CA VAL A 74 7.56 -4.36 -28.58
C VAL A 74 7.84 -3.27 -29.62
N SER A 75 7.66 -1.98 -29.29
CA SER A 75 7.88 -0.87 -30.23
C SER A 75 9.34 -0.77 -30.69
N HIS A 76 10.30 -1.06 -29.81
CA HIS A 76 11.71 -1.16 -30.18
C HIS A 76 11.93 -2.27 -31.24
N THR A 77 11.19 -3.37 -31.16
CA THR A 77 11.25 -4.46 -32.15
C THR A 77 10.53 -4.06 -33.45
N MET A 78 9.35 -3.46 -33.36
CA MET A 78 8.57 -2.99 -34.53
C MET A 78 9.30 -1.90 -35.32
N MET A 79 10.06 -1.02 -34.65
CA MET A 79 10.91 -0.03 -35.31
C MET A 79 12.00 -0.69 -36.17
N LEU A 80 12.59 -1.79 -35.70
CA LEU A 80 13.57 -2.56 -36.48
C LEU A 80 12.93 -3.25 -37.70
N GLU A 81 11.64 -3.53 -37.63
CA GLU A 81 10.84 -4.14 -38.71
C GLU A 81 10.15 -3.12 -39.63
N SER A 82 10.38 -1.81 -39.44
CA SER A 82 9.71 -0.72 -40.17
C SER A 82 8.17 -0.72 -40.05
N GLN A 83 7.65 -1.21 -38.92
CA GLN A 83 6.22 -1.28 -38.61
C GLN A 83 5.85 -0.28 -37.50
N GLN A 84 6.17 1.01 -37.65
CA GLN A 84 5.83 2.00 -36.63
C GLN A 84 4.33 2.30 -36.62
N LEU A 85 3.72 2.24 -35.43
CA LEU A 85 2.34 2.68 -35.20
C LEU A 85 2.29 4.21 -35.10
N SER A 86 1.16 4.79 -35.49
CA SER A 86 0.85 6.19 -35.17
C SER A 86 0.67 6.40 -33.66
N GLU A 87 0.73 7.65 -33.21
CA GLU A 87 0.50 7.98 -31.79
C GLU A 87 -0.90 7.55 -31.32
N GLU A 88 -1.91 7.67 -32.19
CA GLU A 88 -3.28 7.26 -31.90
C GLU A 88 -3.40 5.74 -31.74
N GLU A 89 -2.80 4.97 -32.64
CA GLU A 89 -2.77 3.51 -32.56
C GLU A 89 -2.00 3.03 -31.33
N MET A 90 -0.89 3.69 -30.99
CA MET A 90 -0.10 3.34 -29.81
C MET A 90 -0.87 3.61 -28.51
N LYS A 91 -1.66 4.69 -28.48
CA LYS A 91 -2.56 4.98 -27.36
C LYS A 91 -3.67 3.92 -27.24
N GLN A 92 -4.31 3.55 -28.35
CA GLN A 92 -5.34 2.50 -28.35
C GLN A 92 -4.78 1.15 -27.90
N ALA A 93 -3.58 0.78 -28.36
CA ALA A 93 -2.90 -0.43 -27.94
C ALA A 93 -2.56 -0.41 -26.43
N LEU A 94 -2.17 0.74 -25.90
CA LEU A 94 -1.94 0.93 -24.46
C LEU A 94 -3.22 0.74 -23.67
N ASP A 95 -4.29 1.46 -24.04
CA ASP A 95 -5.57 1.39 -23.32
C ASP A 95 -6.12 -0.05 -23.32
N ALA A 96 -6.06 -0.75 -24.46
CA ALA A 96 -6.47 -2.15 -24.57
C ALA A 96 -5.62 -3.10 -23.69
N ALA A 97 -4.31 -2.89 -23.65
CA ALA A 97 -3.41 -3.69 -22.81
C ALA A 97 -3.67 -3.45 -21.31
N VAL A 98 -3.97 -2.20 -20.92
CA VAL A 98 -4.33 -1.85 -19.53
C VAL A 98 -5.62 -2.52 -19.13
N GLU A 99 -6.67 -2.42 -19.95
CA GLU A 99 -7.95 -3.08 -19.67
C GLU A 99 -7.81 -4.60 -19.55
N GLU A 100 -6.98 -5.22 -20.40
CA GLU A 100 -6.72 -6.66 -20.30
C GLU A 100 -5.99 -7.02 -18.99
N LEU A 101 -5.00 -6.23 -18.58
CA LEU A 101 -4.27 -6.43 -17.33
C LEU A 101 -5.16 -6.24 -16.10
N VAL A 102 -6.03 -5.22 -16.10
CA VAL A 102 -7.01 -4.98 -15.03
C VAL A 102 -8.03 -6.11 -14.98
N ARG A 103 -8.50 -6.61 -16.13
CA ARG A 103 -9.49 -7.70 -16.21
C ARG A 103 -8.92 -9.04 -15.76
N THR A 104 -7.71 -9.38 -16.21
CA THR A 104 -7.11 -10.71 -15.96
C THR A 104 -6.32 -10.77 -14.66
N MET A 105 -5.83 -9.64 -14.15
CA MET A 105 -4.97 -9.54 -12.96
C MET A 105 -3.91 -10.65 -12.93
N PRO A 106 -3.02 -10.72 -13.93
CA PRO A 106 -2.08 -11.82 -14.03
C PRO A 106 -1.10 -11.79 -12.86
N LYS A 107 -0.57 -12.96 -12.49
CA LYS A 107 0.33 -13.11 -11.32
C LYS A 107 1.59 -12.24 -11.41
N ASP A 108 2.00 -11.86 -12.62
CA ASP A 108 3.18 -11.05 -12.86
C ASP A 108 2.91 -9.54 -12.83
N LEU A 109 1.66 -9.09 -12.65
CA LEU A 109 1.28 -7.67 -12.58
C LEU A 109 2.10 -6.91 -11.52
N TRP A 110 2.43 -7.56 -10.41
CA TRP A 110 3.21 -7.02 -9.29
C TRP A 110 4.62 -7.63 -9.18
N SER A 111 5.05 -8.42 -10.17
CA SER A 111 6.35 -9.13 -10.13
C SER A 111 7.55 -8.19 -10.31
N LYS A 112 7.30 -7.00 -10.86
CA LYS A 112 8.29 -5.94 -10.96
C LYS A 112 7.89 -4.84 -9.98
N ALA A 113 8.81 -4.50 -9.09
CA ALA A 113 8.66 -3.36 -8.21
C ALA A 113 8.49 -2.08 -9.05
N PRO A 114 7.73 -1.09 -8.55
CA PRO A 114 7.64 0.23 -9.18
C PRO A 114 9.01 0.90 -9.30
#